data_AF-A0A353NAS0-F1
#
_entry.id   AF-A0A353NAS0-F1
#
_cell.length_a   1.000
_cell.length_b   1.000
_cell.length_c   1.000
_cell.angle_alpha   90.00
_cell.angle_beta   90.00
_cell.angle_gamma   90.00
#
_symmetry.space_group_name_H-M   'P 1'
#
loop_
_entity.id
_entity.type
_entity.pdbx_description
1 polymer ?
#
loop_
_entity_poly.entity_id
_entity_poly.type
_entity_poly.pdbx_seq_one_letter_code
_entity_poly.pdbx_strand_id
1 'polypeptide(L)' 'MRYSVCGGGKRVRGILTLLASQVVDGPWSDALPAACAVEMVHSYSLIHDDLP' A
#
# COMPACT_ATOMS: atom_id res chain seq x y z
N MET A 1 0.62 -8.65 11.79
CA MET A 1 0.58 -7.63 10.73
C MET A 1 1.96 -7.26 10.18
N ARG A 2 2.92 -6.82 11.01
CA ARG A 2 4.27 -6.44 10.53
C ARG A 2 4.96 -7.48 9.64
N TYR A 3 4.84 -8.78 9.94
CA TYR A 3 5.40 -9.85 9.10
C TYR A 3 4.93 -9.78 7.64
N SER A 4 3.62 -9.79 7.41
CA SER A 4 3.05 -9.75 6.05
C SER A 4 3.15 -8.35 5.42
N VAL A 5 2.92 -7.28 6.20
CA VAL A 5 2.93 -5.90 5.68
C VAL A 5 4.34 -5.43 5.36
N CYS A 6 5.32 -5.66 6.23
CA CYS A 6 6.71 -5.21 6.06
C CYS A 6 7.62 -6.28 5.44
N GLY A 7 7.08 -7.44 5.06
CA GLY A 7 7.80 -8.46 4.29
C GLY A 7 8.07 -8.04 2.85
N GLY A 8 8.41 -9.00 1.99
CA GLY A 8 8.51 -8.75 0.54
C GLY A 8 7.17 -8.31 -0.08
N GLY A 9 7.20 -7.83 -1.32
CA GLY A 9 6.00 -7.46 -2.06
C GLY A 9 6.29 -6.44 -3.14
N LYS A 10 5.46 -6.40 -4.19
CA LYS A 10 5.65 -5.49 -5.32
C LYS A 10 5.27 -4.04 -5.00
N ARG A 11 4.47 -3.81 -3.97
CA ARG A 11 4.00 -2.48 -3.53
C ARG A 11 3.29 -1.68 -4.62
N VAL A 12 2.66 -2.37 -5.57
CA VAL A 12 2.06 -1.73 -6.76
C VAL A 12 0.98 -0.73 -6.34
N ARG A 13 0.14 -1.07 -5.35
CA ARG A 13 -0.97 -0.21 -4.96
C ARG A 13 -0.48 1.01 -4.19
N GLY A 14 0.48 0.83 -3.28
CA GLY A 14 1.16 1.93 -2.60
C GLY A 14 1.85 2.88 -3.58
N ILE A 15 2.63 2.35 -4.52
CA ILE A 15 3.32 3.14 -5.56
C ILE A 15 2.31 3.91 -6.42
N LEU A 16 1.23 3.26 -6.88
CA LEU A 16 0.17 3.94 -7.65
C LEU A 16 -0.49 5.06 -6.85
N THR A 17 -0.66 4.90 -5.53
CA THR A 17 -1.23 5.94 -4.66
C THR A 17 -0.30 7.16 -4.58
N LEU A 18 1.01 6.95 -4.44
CA LEU A 18 2.00 8.02 -4.43
C LEU A 18 2.06 8.73 -5.78
N LEU A 19 2.08 7.97 -6.88
CA LEU A 19 2.09 8.52 -8.25
C LEU A 19 0.82 9.30 -8.55
N ALA A 20 -0.35 8.84 -8.08
CA ALA A 20 -1.61 9.56 -8.26
C ALA A 20 -1.56 10.96 -7.63
N SER A 21 -0.92 11.11 -6.47
CA SER A 21 -0.69 12.43 -5.86
C SER A 21 0.18 13.32 -6.74
N GLN A 22 1.26 12.76 -7.30
CA GLN A 22 2.17 13.52 -8.16
C GLN A 22 1.52 13.94 -9.49
N VAL A 23 0.62 13.12 -10.04
CA VAL A 23 -0.11 13.42 -11.29
C VAL A 23 -1.02 14.64 -11.15
N VAL A 24 -1.50 14.93 -9.93
CA VAL A 24 -2.34 16.11 -9.64
C VAL A 24 -1.55 17.25 -8.97
N ASP A 25 -0.24 17.30 -9.21
CA ASP A 25 0.70 18.29 -8.66
C ASP A 25 0.81 18.32 -7.12
N GLY A 26 0.33 17.26 -6.44
CA GLY A 26 0.49 17.08 -5.00
C GLY A 26 1.81 16.40 -4.62
N PRO A 27 2.48 16.81 -3.53
CA PRO A 27 3.71 16.14 -3.09
C PRO A 27 3.41 14.70 -2.64
N TRP A 28 4.21 13.73 -3.12
CA TRP A 28 4.02 12.31 -2.79
C TRP A 28 4.06 12.03 -1.29
N SER A 29 4.77 12.85 -0.51
CA SER A 29 4.90 12.74 0.94
C SER A 29 3.54 12.82 1.65
N ASP A 30 2.63 13.64 1.12
CA ASP A 30 1.33 13.86 1.72
C ASP A 30 0.41 12.66 1.51
N ALA A 31 0.64 11.90 0.44
CA ALA A 31 -0.04 10.65 0.15
C ALA A 31 0.60 9.43 0.85
N LEU A 32 1.72 9.59 1.56
CA LEU A 32 2.41 8.47 2.21
C LEU A 32 1.53 7.73 3.23
N PRO A 33 0.78 8.41 4.13
CA PRO A 33 -0.14 7.72 5.03
C PRO A 33 -1.22 6.93 4.28
N ALA A 34 -1.74 7.48 3.17
CA ALA A 34 -2.74 6.82 2.33
C ALA A 34 -2.15 5.59 1.62
N ALA A 35 -0.94 5.70 1.05
CA ALA A 35 -0.24 4.59 0.41
C ALA A 35 0.02 3.44 1.41
N CYS A 36 0.42 3.77 2.64
CA CYS A 36 0.56 2.79 3.72
C CYS A 36 -0.79 2.12 4.06
N ALA A 37 -1.87 2.89 4.16
CA ALA A 37 -3.21 2.36 4.44
C ALA A 37 -3.68 1.38 3.35
N VAL A 38 -3.48 1.72 2.07
CA VAL A 38 -3.85 0.85 0.95
C VAL A 38 -3.05 -0.46 0.97
N GLU A 39 -1.74 -0.41 1.24
CA GLU A 39 -0.92 -1.62 1.35
C GLU A 39 -1.28 -2.46 2.58
N MET A 40 -1.70 -1.84 3.70
CA MET A 40 -2.20 -2.57 4.86
C MET A 40 -3.48 -3.35 4.55
N VAL A 41 -4.43 -2.72 3.85
CA VAL A 41 -5.67 -3.40 3.40
C VAL A 41 -5.35 -4.51 2.40
N HIS A 42 -4.41 -4.28 1.49
CA HIS A 42 -3.96 -5.31 0.55
C HIS A 42 -3.33 -6.52 1.27
N SER A 43 -2.42 -6.29 2.23
CA SER A 43 -1.84 -7.39 3.00
C SER A 43 -2.89 -8.13 3.83
N TYR A 44 -3.89 -7.42 4.37
CA TYR A 44 -5.02 -8.04 5.06
C TYR A 44 -5.78 -8.99 4.14
N SER A 45 -6.10 -8.56 2.91
CA SER A 45 -6.86 -9.41 1.97
C SER A 45 -6.11 -10.70 1.66
N LEU A 46 -4.80 -10.62 1.40
CA LEU A 46 -3.97 -11.80 1.13
C LEU A 46 -3.95 -12.79 2.30
N ILE A 47 -3.79 -12.28 3.54
CA ILE A 47 -3.79 -13.14 4.73
C ILE A 47 -5.11 -13.91 4.83
N HIS A 48 -6.22 -13.27 4.50
CA HIS A 48 -7.55 -13.88 4.57
C HIS A 48 -7.83 -14.82 3.38
N ASP A 49 -7.34 -14.49 2.19
CA ASP A 49 -7.44 -15.34 0.99
C ASP A 49 -6.64 -16.65 1.15
N ASP A 50 -5.57 -16.65 1.95
CA ASP A 50 -4.69 -17.80 2.21
C ASP A 50 -5.19 -18.71 3.36
N LEU A 51 -6.31 -18.38 4.04
CA LEU A 51 -6.87 -19.24 5.09
C LEU A 51 -7.54 -20.49 4.48
N PRO A 52 -7.40 -21.67 5.13
CA PRO A 52 -8.06 -22.91 4.69
C PRO A 52 -9.58 -22.88 4.83
#